data_AF-A0A402ATL2-F1
#
_entry.id   AF-A0A402ATL2-F1
#
_cell.length_a   1.000
_cell.length_b   1.000
_cell.length_c   1.000
_cell.angle_alpha   90.00
_cell.angle_beta   90.00
_cell.angle_gamma   90.00
#
_symmetry.space_group_name_H-M   'P 1'
#
loop_
_entity.id
_entity.type
_entity.pdbx_description
1 polymer ?
#
loop_
_entity_poly.entity_id
_entity_poly.type
_entity_poly.pdbx_seq_one_letter_code
_entity_poly.pdbx_strand_id
1 'polypeptide(L)'
;MASKLRLPQEDGSLQPYSAGAPSPYPLTAPTPRSRIAYAAAHVVLDTQATALDQIDWEATLAYRHHLWSLGLAVAEAMDTSQRGMGLSWPQAQQLIQRSISEARAHAGARVACGAGTDQLAPSATVTLEQVKQAYEEQCSFVEAAGGQIILMASRALAACARTPEDYMDVYDHILSQVAQPVIIHWLGAMFDPALAGYWGTHNIDAAMESCLAILERHAKKIDGIKISLLDAEREVAMRRLLPEGVKMYTGDDFNYADLMLGDSRGIATRCWVSLMPSRPPRQPPCNNSMQATSRNTTPSSRLPFRSRAISFKLQPITIRLGSSSWLT
;
A
#
# COMPACT_ATOMS: atom_id res chain seq x y z
N MET A 1 5.70 23.36 28.26
CA MET A 1 4.79 24.44 27.84
C MET A 1 4.24 24.08 26.47
N ALA A 2 2.94 24.23 26.21
CA ALA A 2 2.38 23.96 24.89
C ALA A 2 2.92 24.99 23.89
N SER A 3 3.62 24.51 22.85
CA SER A 3 4.14 25.38 21.79
C SER A 3 2.95 26.01 21.04
N LYS A 4 2.93 27.34 21.00
CA LYS A 4 1.97 28.10 20.18
C LYS A 4 2.60 28.38 18.81
N LEU A 5 1.86 28.07 17.76
CA LEU A 5 2.26 28.32 16.37
C LEU A 5 1.19 29.19 15.70
N ARG A 6 1.55 29.94 14.65
CA ARG A 6 0.57 30.59 13.78
C ARG A 6 0.42 29.76 12.52
N LEU A 7 -0.80 29.29 12.24
CA LEU A 7 -1.09 28.47 11.07
C LEU A 7 -1.94 29.25 10.06
N PRO A 8 -1.63 29.17 8.76
CA PRO A 8 -2.46 29.77 7.72
C PRO A 8 -3.83 29.11 7.65
N GLN A 9 -4.85 29.92 7.41
CA GLN A 9 -6.22 29.50 7.12
C GLN A 9 -6.48 29.52 5.61
N GLU A 10 -7.61 28.97 5.17
CA GLU A 10 -8.00 28.95 3.74
C GLU A 10 -8.14 30.36 3.15
N ASP A 11 -8.49 31.35 3.97
CA ASP A 11 -8.60 32.76 3.58
C ASP A 11 -7.26 33.52 3.59
N GLY A 12 -6.15 32.84 3.87
CA GLY A 12 -4.81 33.43 3.97
C GLY A 12 -4.50 34.12 5.31
N SER A 13 -5.46 34.19 6.24
CA SER A 13 -5.23 34.72 7.58
C SER A 13 -4.37 33.77 8.43
N LEU A 14 -3.73 34.30 9.47
CA LEU A 14 -2.94 33.51 10.43
C LEU A 14 -3.71 33.36 11.73
N GLN A 15 -3.98 32.11 12.14
CA GLN A 15 -4.63 31.81 13.41
C GLN A 15 -3.64 31.17 14.40
N PRO A 16 -3.64 31.58 15.68
CA PRO A 16 -2.85 30.91 16.71
C PRO A 16 -3.40 29.50 16.96
N TYR A 17 -2.51 28.51 16.86
CA TYR A 17 -2.73 27.11 17.20
C TYR A 17 -1.89 26.74 18.41
N SER A 18 -2.52 26.15 19.43
CA SER A 18 -1.80 25.58 20.58
C SER A 18 -1.74 24.07 20.41
N ALA A 19 -0.53 23.51 20.35
CA ALA A 19 -0.36 22.07 20.27
C ALA A 19 -0.92 21.38 21.53
N GLY A 20 -1.63 20.27 21.33
CA GLY A 20 -2.07 19.40 22.43
C GLY A 20 -0.91 18.64 23.07
N ALA A 21 -1.24 17.79 24.04
CA ALA A 21 -0.26 16.86 24.60
C ALA A 21 0.32 15.93 23.50
N PRO A 22 1.58 15.49 23.63
CA PRO A 22 2.14 14.47 22.76
C PRO A 22 1.23 13.23 22.70
N SER A 23 1.26 12.54 21.58
CA SER A 23 0.46 11.34 21.42
C SER A 23 0.83 10.29 22.47
N PRO A 24 -0.14 9.62 23.12
CA PRO A 24 0.14 8.58 24.12
C PRO A 24 0.61 7.26 23.47
N TYR A 25 0.99 7.27 22.20
CA TYR A 25 1.29 6.05 21.45
C TYR A 25 2.69 5.52 21.79
N PRO A 26 2.83 4.19 21.89
CA PRO A 26 4.08 3.60 22.27
C PRO A 26 5.11 3.72 21.15
N LEU A 27 6.38 3.83 21.51
CA LEU A 27 7.51 3.81 20.56
C LEU A 27 7.90 2.38 20.14
N THR A 28 7.47 1.39 20.94
CA THR A 28 7.65 -0.04 20.66
C THR A 28 6.39 -0.80 21.05
N ALA A 29 6.06 -1.86 20.32
CA ALA A 29 4.92 -2.71 20.64
C ALA A 29 5.16 -4.15 20.16
N PRO A 30 4.59 -5.16 20.84
CA PRO A 30 4.75 -6.54 20.42
C PRO A 30 4.02 -6.78 19.08
N THR A 31 4.49 -7.74 18.30
CA THR A 31 3.80 -8.19 17.08
C THR A 31 2.36 -8.60 17.39
N PRO A 32 1.35 -8.09 16.67
CA PRO A 32 -0.04 -8.49 16.85
C PRO A 32 -0.22 -10.00 16.65
N ARG A 33 -0.99 -10.65 17.54
CA ARG A 33 -1.24 -12.09 17.47
C ARG A 33 -2.50 -12.45 16.69
N SER A 34 -3.50 -11.57 16.72
CA SER A 34 -4.84 -11.79 16.14
C SER A 34 -4.93 -11.38 14.67
N ARG A 35 -3.98 -10.59 14.18
CA ARG A 35 -3.95 -10.02 12.84
C ARG A 35 -2.51 -9.97 12.35
N ILE A 36 -2.34 -10.03 11.04
CA ILE A 36 -1.11 -9.57 10.39
C ILE A 36 -1.39 -8.12 9.99
N ALA A 37 -0.39 -7.24 10.10
CA ALA A 37 -0.50 -5.82 9.76
C ALA A 37 0.76 -5.41 9.00
N TYR A 38 0.64 -5.22 7.69
CA TYR A 38 1.71 -4.64 6.88
C TYR A 38 1.55 -3.13 6.80
N ALA A 39 2.66 -2.41 6.91
CA ALA A 39 2.79 -1.00 6.60
C ALA A 39 3.44 -0.83 5.22
N ALA A 40 2.73 -0.22 4.28
CA ALA A 40 3.33 0.21 3.02
C ALA A 40 4.24 1.42 3.31
N ALA A 41 5.55 1.23 3.17
CA ALA A 41 6.54 2.23 3.59
C ALA A 41 6.87 3.22 2.47
N HIS A 42 7.08 4.49 2.85
CA HIS A 42 7.58 5.53 1.94
C HIS A 42 9.11 5.44 1.78
N VAL A 43 9.69 6.20 0.87
CA VAL A 43 11.14 6.41 0.77
C VAL A 43 11.47 7.83 1.22
N VAL A 44 12.66 8.01 1.80
CA VAL A 44 13.18 9.33 2.18
C VAL A 44 14.18 9.75 1.09
N LEU A 45 14.02 10.96 0.57
CA LEU A 45 14.97 11.53 -0.40
C LEU A 45 16.07 12.30 0.33
N ASP A 46 17.29 12.17 -0.16
CA ASP A 46 18.44 12.93 0.33
C ASP A 46 18.34 14.38 -0.15
N THR A 47 18.01 15.29 0.77
CA THR A 47 17.84 16.71 0.45
C THR A 47 19.17 17.44 0.19
N GLN A 48 20.30 16.80 0.46
CA GLN A 48 21.64 17.34 0.19
C GLN A 48 22.24 16.81 -1.12
N ALA A 49 21.63 15.79 -1.70
CA ALA A 49 22.03 15.24 -2.98
C ALA A 49 21.82 16.22 -4.14
N THR A 50 22.67 16.12 -5.15
CA THR A 50 22.51 16.87 -6.40
C THR A 50 21.37 16.31 -7.25
N ALA A 51 21.13 15.00 -7.18
CA ALA A 51 20.02 14.33 -7.86
C ALA A 51 18.77 14.35 -6.98
N LEU A 52 17.64 14.83 -7.54
CA LEU A 52 16.39 15.04 -6.80
C LEU A 52 15.67 13.74 -6.39
N ASP A 53 16.07 12.61 -6.96
CA ASP A 53 15.49 11.28 -6.71
C ASP A 53 16.45 10.37 -5.93
N GLN A 54 17.56 10.92 -5.42
CA GLN A 54 18.49 10.16 -4.60
C GLN A 54 17.84 9.79 -3.27
N ILE A 55 17.85 8.50 -2.95
CA ILE A 55 17.29 7.97 -1.71
C ILE A 55 18.31 8.15 -0.58
N ASP A 56 17.86 8.73 0.53
CA ASP A 56 18.54 8.65 1.82
C ASP A 56 18.30 7.25 2.39
N TRP A 57 19.28 6.37 2.19
CA TRP A 57 19.19 4.97 2.61
C TRP A 57 19.14 4.80 4.13
N GLU A 58 19.86 5.64 4.88
CA GLU A 58 19.89 5.56 6.34
C GLU A 58 18.51 5.89 6.90
N ALA A 59 17.94 7.05 6.52
CA ALA A 59 16.63 7.46 6.97
C ALA A 59 15.52 6.50 6.48
N THR A 60 15.62 6.02 5.24
CA THR A 60 14.68 5.06 4.66
C THR A 60 14.65 3.76 5.44
N LEU A 61 15.81 3.18 5.78
CA LEU A 61 15.89 1.92 6.53
C LEU A 61 15.58 2.12 8.02
N ALA A 62 15.97 3.25 8.62
CA ALA A 62 15.60 3.61 9.99
C ALA A 62 14.06 3.61 10.18
N TYR A 63 13.31 4.06 9.17
CA TYR A 63 11.85 3.99 9.19
C TYR A 63 11.32 2.54 9.16
N ARG A 64 11.97 1.61 8.42
CA ARG A 64 11.58 0.19 8.46
C ARG A 64 11.81 -0.42 9.84
N HIS A 65 12.95 -0.12 10.47
CA HIS A 65 13.22 -0.54 11.85
C HIS A 65 12.19 0.02 12.83
N HIS A 66 11.75 1.26 12.67
CA HIS A 66 10.68 1.83 13.48
C HIS A 66 9.34 1.07 13.29
N LEU A 67 8.98 0.71 12.05
CA LEU A 67 7.78 -0.08 11.80
C LEU A 67 7.86 -1.47 12.46
N TRP A 68 9.00 -2.15 12.35
CA TRP A 68 9.23 -3.43 13.03
C TRP A 68 9.24 -3.29 14.55
N SER A 69 9.77 -2.19 15.11
CA SER A 69 9.74 -1.94 16.56
C SER A 69 8.32 -1.76 17.10
N LEU A 70 7.38 -1.34 16.25
CA LEU A 70 5.94 -1.28 16.53
C LEU A 70 5.20 -2.61 16.30
N GLY A 71 5.93 -3.68 15.93
CA GLY A 71 5.38 -5.01 15.68
C GLY A 71 4.69 -5.16 14.31
N LEU A 72 4.86 -4.19 13.41
CA LEU A 72 4.27 -4.20 12.08
C LEU A 72 5.17 -4.92 11.09
N ALA A 73 4.59 -5.57 10.09
CA ALA A 73 5.32 -6.02 8.91
C ALA A 73 5.52 -4.84 7.93
N VAL A 74 6.49 -4.95 7.03
CA VAL A 74 6.74 -3.94 5.98
C VAL A 74 6.30 -4.47 4.62
N ALA A 75 5.53 -3.68 3.91
CA ALA A 75 5.26 -3.88 2.49
C ALA A 75 6.16 -2.93 1.69
N GLU A 76 7.16 -3.51 1.04
CA GLU A 76 8.29 -2.80 0.47
C GLU A 76 8.11 -2.54 -1.02
N ALA A 77 8.64 -1.41 -1.50
CA ALA A 77 8.61 -1.01 -2.91
C ALA A 77 7.19 -0.99 -3.54
N MET A 78 6.20 -0.59 -2.75
CA MET A 78 4.78 -0.51 -3.11
C MET A 78 4.40 0.87 -3.69
N ASP A 79 3.13 1.07 -4.01
CA ASP A 79 2.62 2.37 -4.47
C ASP A 79 3.00 3.53 -3.53
N THR A 80 3.03 3.30 -2.21
CA THR A 80 3.39 4.31 -1.19
C THR A 80 4.85 4.75 -1.28
N SER A 81 5.76 3.88 -1.75
CA SER A 81 7.15 4.25 -2.05
C SER A 81 7.31 4.94 -3.42
N GLN A 82 6.21 5.43 -4.00
CA GLN A 82 6.14 6.05 -5.33
C GLN A 82 6.53 5.11 -6.48
N ARG A 83 6.36 3.79 -6.31
CA ARG A 83 6.60 2.81 -7.38
C ARG A 83 5.72 3.11 -8.60
N GLY A 84 6.33 3.17 -9.78
CA GLY A 84 5.66 3.56 -11.04
C GLY A 84 5.34 5.06 -11.17
N MET A 85 5.68 5.90 -10.18
CA MET A 85 5.44 7.35 -10.18
C MET A 85 6.61 8.14 -9.55
N GLY A 86 7.84 7.63 -9.64
CA GLY A 86 9.03 8.29 -9.12
C GLY A 86 10.14 7.31 -8.76
N LEU A 87 9.80 6.19 -8.12
CA LEU A 87 10.76 5.13 -7.81
C LEU A 87 10.89 4.18 -9.01
N SER A 88 12.05 4.18 -9.67
CA SER A 88 12.35 3.30 -10.80
C SER A 88 12.57 1.85 -10.36
N TRP A 89 12.45 0.91 -11.30
CA TRP A 89 12.75 -0.51 -11.00
C TRP A 89 14.18 -0.72 -10.46
N PRO A 90 15.26 -0.15 -11.03
CA PRO A 90 16.61 -0.27 -10.46
C PRO A 90 16.74 0.27 -9.03
N GLN A 91 16.05 1.35 -8.68
CA GLN A 91 16.02 1.85 -7.30
C GLN A 91 15.21 0.92 -6.39
N ALA A 92 14.08 0.39 -6.86
CA ALA A 92 13.28 -0.57 -6.13
C ALA A 92 14.03 -1.88 -5.87
N GLN A 93 14.85 -2.36 -6.81
CA GLN A 93 15.74 -3.51 -6.61
C GLN A 93 16.67 -3.31 -5.41
N GLN A 94 17.33 -2.15 -5.34
CA GLN A 94 18.21 -1.81 -4.21
C GLN A 94 17.43 -1.70 -2.89
N LEU A 95 16.25 -1.08 -2.92
CA LEU A 95 15.38 -0.96 -1.74
C LEU A 95 14.95 -2.32 -1.21
N ILE A 96 14.53 -3.23 -2.11
CA ILE A 96 14.11 -4.59 -1.78
C ILE A 96 15.27 -5.37 -1.16
N GLN A 97 16.44 -5.38 -1.81
CA GLN A 97 17.62 -6.09 -1.31
C GLN A 97 18.04 -5.62 0.09
N ARG A 98 18.13 -4.30 0.28
CA ARG A 98 18.49 -3.70 1.57
C ARG A 98 17.48 -4.04 2.66
N SER A 99 16.19 -3.88 2.36
CA SER A 99 15.12 -4.12 3.34
C SER A 99 14.99 -5.59 3.74
N ILE A 100 15.20 -6.52 2.81
CA ILE A 100 15.27 -7.96 3.14
C ILE A 100 16.50 -8.27 3.99
N SER A 101 17.66 -7.69 3.67
CA SER A 101 18.87 -7.85 4.47
C SER A 101 18.66 -7.37 5.91
N GLU A 102 18.09 -6.17 6.10
CA GLU A 102 17.78 -5.62 7.42
C GLU A 102 16.74 -6.48 8.17
N ALA A 103 15.71 -6.97 7.47
CA ALA A 103 14.69 -7.82 8.07
C ALA A 103 15.27 -9.14 8.61
N ARG A 104 16.28 -9.72 7.94
CA ARG A 104 16.96 -10.94 8.43
C ARG A 104 17.73 -10.71 9.72
N ALA A 105 18.28 -9.51 9.90
CA ALA A 105 19.03 -9.13 11.10
C ALA A 105 18.11 -8.74 12.28
N HIS A 106 16.83 -8.46 12.01
CA HIS A 106 15.89 -7.96 13.01
C HIS A 106 14.89 -9.04 13.45
N ALA A 107 14.98 -9.49 14.70
CA ALA A 107 14.11 -10.53 15.24
C ALA A 107 12.63 -10.14 15.14
N GLY A 108 11.82 -11.00 14.50
CA GLY A 108 10.38 -10.78 14.33
C GLY A 108 10.02 -9.84 13.18
N ALA A 109 10.99 -9.28 12.45
CA ALA A 109 10.72 -8.50 11.25
C ALA A 109 10.10 -9.38 10.16
N ARG A 110 9.14 -8.78 9.44
CA ARG A 110 8.50 -9.36 8.27
C ARG A 110 8.52 -8.35 7.15
N VAL A 111 8.83 -8.81 5.96
CA VAL A 111 8.81 -7.99 4.75
C VAL A 111 8.19 -8.78 3.61
N ALA A 112 7.34 -8.12 2.82
CA ALA A 112 6.90 -8.58 1.52
C ALA A 112 7.16 -7.47 0.52
N CYS A 113 7.50 -7.81 -0.73
CA CYS A 113 8.05 -6.87 -1.71
C CYS A 113 7.18 -6.81 -2.97
N GLY A 114 6.91 -5.60 -3.44
CA GLY A 114 6.18 -5.37 -4.68
C GLY A 114 6.94 -5.84 -5.92
N ALA A 115 6.34 -6.78 -6.67
CA ALA A 115 6.76 -7.19 -8.00
C ALA A 115 5.66 -6.86 -9.00
N GLY A 116 6.01 -6.10 -10.04
CA GLY A 116 5.09 -5.63 -11.09
C GLY A 116 5.75 -5.71 -12.46
N THR A 117 5.45 -4.73 -13.31
CA THR A 117 6.00 -4.63 -14.67
C THR A 117 6.43 -3.20 -15.00
N ASP A 118 6.80 -2.40 -14.00
CA ASP A 118 7.07 -0.96 -14.14
C ASP A 118 8.36 -0.64 -14.93
N GLN A 119 9.19 -1.64 -15.25
CA GLN A 119 10.27 -1.52 -16.22
C GLN A 119 9.79 -1.57 -17.69
N LEU A 120 8.56 -2.04 -17.93
CA LEU A 120 7.95 -2.13 -19.25
C LEU A 120 7.01 -0.94 -19.47
N ALA A 121 7.31 -0.12 -20.47
CA ALA A 121 6.48 1.04 -20.82
C ALA A 121 5.09 0.59 -21.32
N PRO A 122 3.98 1.09 -20.74
CA PRO A 122 2.64 0.70 -21.17
C PRO A 122 2.35 1.16 -22.60
N SER A 123 1.86 0.25 -23.44
CA SER A 123 1.39 0.53 -24.80
C SER A 123 0.44 -0.56 -25.26
N ALA A 124 -0.52 -0.23 -26.12
CA ALA A 124 -1.41 -1.20 -26.77
C ALA A 124 -0.67 -2.18 -27.70
N THR A 125 0.59 -1.87 -28.06
CA THR A 125 1.46 -2.73 -28.87
C THR A 125 2.27 -3.72 -28.05
N VAL A 126 2.27 -3.60 -26.72
CA VAL A 126 2.89 -4.58 -25.83
C VAL A 126 2.16 -5.91 -25.98
N THR A 127 2.88 -7.02 -26.02
CA THR A 127 2.29 -8.36 -26.05
C THR A 127 2.16 -8.95 -24.65
N LEU A 128 1.22 -9.89 -24.47
CA LEU A 128 1.08 -10.62 -23.19
C LEU A 128 2.37 -11.33 -22.79
N GLU A 129 3.14 -11.85 -23.76
CA GLU A 129 4.44 -12.48 -23.51
C GLU A 129 5.47 -11.48 -22.93
N GLN A 130 5.51 -10.24 -23.42
CA GLN A 130 6.37 -9.21 -22.82
C GLN A 130 5.95 -8.86 -21.40
N VAL A 131 4.64 -8.87 -21.11
CA VAL A 131 4.13 -8.66 -19.73
C VAL A 131 4.54 -9.82 -18.82
N LYS A 132 4.40 -11.08 -19.28
CA LYS A 132 4.83 -12.27 -18.55
C LYS A 132 6.32 -12.19 -18.21
N GLN A 133 7.17 -11.90 -19.20
CA GLN A 133 8.61 -11.73 -19.00
C GLN A 133 8.95 -10.61 -17.99
N ALA A 134 8.23 -9.49 -18.06
CA ALA A 134 8.43 -8.39 -17.12
C ALA A 134 8.08 -8.79 -15.67
N TYR A 135 7.01 -9.56 -15.47
CA TYR A 135 6.68 -10.10 -14.15
C TYR A 135 7.69 -11.14 -13.69
N GLU A 136 8.11 -12.06 -14.56
CA GLU A 136 9.11 -13.09 -14.25
C GLU A 136 10.41 -12.47 -13.76
N GLU A 137 10.90 -11.42 -14.42
CA GLU A 137 12.11 -10.70 -14.01
C GLU A 137 11.99 -10.19 -12.56
N GLN A 138 10.90 -9.48 -12.25
CA GLN A 138 10.74 -8.91 -10.91
C GLN A 138 10.46 -9.96 -9.84
N CYS A 139 9.61 -10.95 -10.14
CA CYS A 139 9.30 -12.04 -9.22
C CYS A 139 10.56 -12.84 -8.90
N SER A 140 11.33 -13.22 -9.92
CA SER A 140 12.60 -13.95 -9.76
C SER A 140 13.60 -13.16 -8.94
N PHE A 141 13.69 -11.84 -9.15
CA PHE A 141 14.56 -10.97 -8.35
C PHE A 141 14.16 -10.95 -6.87
N VAL A 142 12.86 -10.80 -6.57
CA VAL A 142 12.35 -10.80 -5.19
C VAL A 142 12.60 -12.16 -4.52
N GLU A 143 12.34 -13.26 -5.21
CA GLU A 143 12.56 -14.62 -4.70
C GLU A 143 14.05 -14.92 -4.49
N ALA A 144 14.92 -14.52 -5.42
CA ALA A 144 16.37 -14.67 -5.27
C ALA A 144 16.91 -13.86 -4.08
N ALA A 145 16.32 -12.70 -3.80
CA ALA A 145 16.61 -11.93 -2.60
C ALA A 145 16.02 -12.59 -1.32
N GLY A 146 15.12 -13.57 -1.46
CA GLY A 146 14.46 -14.29 -0.36
C GLY A 146 13.27 -13.55 0.25
N GLY A 147 12.61 -12.68 -0.52
CA GLY A 147 11.41 -11.94 -0.11
C GLY A 147 10.12 -12.66 -0.51
N GLN A 148 9.03 -12.39 0.22
CA GLN A 148 7.68 -12.76 -0.21
C GLN A 148 7.18 -11.76 -1.27
N ILE A 149 6.56 -12.24 -2.35
CA ILE A 149 6.04 -11.37 -3.41
C ILE A 149 4.67 -10.79 -3.03
N ILE A 150 4.53 -9.48 -3.26
CA ILE A 150 3.24 -8.82 -3.48
C ILE A 150 3.13 -8.59 -5.00
N LEU A 151 2.25 -9.33 -5.66
CA LEU A 151 2.06 -9.26 -7.10
C LEU A 151 1.22 -8.02 -7.42
N MET A 152 1.90 -6.96 -7.86
CA MET A 152 1.32 -5.65 -8.14
C MET A 152 0.58 -5.63 -9.47
N ALA A 153 -0.54 -4.90 -9.53
CA ALA A 153 -1.20 -4.60 -10.79
C ALA A 153 -0.24 -3.94 -11.82
N SER A 154 -0.31 -4.42 -13.05
CA SER A 154 0.54 -4.01 -14.17
C SER A 154 -0.15 -3.00 -15.09
N ARG A 155 0.44 -1.81 -15.24
CA ARG A 155 0.00 -0.81 -16.24
C ARG A 155 0.16 -1.32 -17.67
N ALA A 156 1.21 -2.09 -17.94
CA ALA A 156 1.44 -2.67 -19.27
C ALA A 156 0.35 -3.69 -19.63
N LEU A 157 -0.05 -4.53 -18.68
CA LEU A 157 -1.17 -5.45 -18.86
C LEU A 157 -2.49 -4.70 -19.08
N ALA A 158 -2.77 -3.70 -18.24
CA ALA A 158 -3.97 -2.88 -18.38
C ALA A 158 -4.08 -2.20 -19.77
N ALA A 159 -2.95 -1.86 -20.37
CA ALA A 159 -2.89 -1.20 -21.68
C ALA A 159 -3.05 -2.15 -22.88
N CYS A 160 -2.72 -3.44 -22.75
CA CYS A 160 -2.70 -4.38 -23.88
C CYS A 160 -3.76 -5.50 -23.81
N ALA A 161 -4.19 -5.89 -22.60
CA ALA A 161 -5.24 -6.89 -22.41
C ALA A 161 -6.59 -6.38 -22.91
N ARG A 162 -7.37 -7.27 -23.52
CA ARG A 162 -8.68 -6.98 -24.13
C ARG A 162 -9.82 -7.71 -23.45
N THR A 163 -9.53 -8.85 -22.81
CA THR A 163 -10.55 -9.67 -22.17
C THR A 163 -10.08 -10.18 -20.79
N PRO A 164 -10.99 -10.62 -19.92
CA PRO A 164 -10.63 -11.29 -18.66
C PRO A 164 -9.72 -12.50 -18.85
N GLU A 165 -9.83 -13.23 -19.97
CA GLU A 165 -8.99 -14.38 -20.29
C GLU A 165 -7.51 -14.00 -20.47
N ASP A 166 -7.23 -12.81 -21.01
CA ASP A 166 -5.84 -12.30 -21.12
C ASP A 166 -5.21 -12.10 -19.73
N TYR A 167 -6.01 -11.63 -18.74
CA TYR A 167 -5.56 -11.53 -17.36
C TYR A 167 -5.35 -12.93 -16.75
N MET A 168 -6.29 -13.86 -16.98
CA MET A 168 -6.15 -15.23 -16.50
C MET A 168 -4.88 -15.88 -17.07
N ASP A 169 -4.59 -15.74 -18.35
CA ASP A 169 -3.38 -16.28 -19.00
C ASP A 169 -2.09 -15.76 -18.34
N VAL A 170 -1.99 -14.44 -18.13
CA VAL A 170 -0.80 -13.86 -17.48
C VAL A 170 -0.68 -14.29 -16.02
N TYR A 171 -1.77 -14.29 -15.25
CA TYR A 171 -1.72 -14.66 -13.84
C TYR A 171 -1.52 -16.17 -13.64
N ASP A 172 -2.10 -17.04 -14.47
CA ASP A 172 -1.87 -18.51 -14.45
C ASP A 172 -0.40 -18.83 -14.72
N HIS A 173 0.20 -18.14 -15.70
CA HIS A 173 1.62 -18.26 -16.02
C HIS A 173 2.52 -17.89 -14.84
N ILE A 174 2.28 -16.76 -14.17
CA ILE A 174 3.12 -16.33 -13.04
C ILE A 174 2.86 -17.18 -11.79
N LEU A 175 1.59 -17.39 -11.42
CA LEU A 175 1.22 -18.09 -10.18
C LEU A 175 1.54 -19.59 -10.20
N SER A 176 1.66 -20.20 -11.37
CA SER A 176 2.14 -21.58 -11.48
C SER A 176 3.62 -21.73 -11.10
N GLN A 177 4.41 -20.66 -11.26
CA GLN A 177 5.87 -20.68 -11.11
C GLN A 177 6.37 -20.22 -9.73
N VAL A 178 5.66 -19.30 -9.07
CA VAL A 178 6.09 -18.73 -7.77
C VAL A 178 6.40 -19.81 -6.73
N ALA A 179 7.51 -19.65 -6.02
CA ALA A 179 8.04 -20.60 -5.07
C ALA A 179 7.28 -20.59 -3.73
N GLN A 180 6.71 -19.43 -3.36
CA GLN A 180 5.98 -19.22 -2.11
C GLN A 180 4.63 -18.53 -2.36
N PRO A 181 3.64 -18.68 -1.45
CA PRO A 181 2.37 -17.98 -1.58
C PRO A 181 2.51 -16.46 -1.64
N VAL A 182 1.93 -15.85 -2.68
CA VAL A 182 2.02 -14.41 -2.95
C VAL A 182 0.83 -13.64 -2.41
N ILE A 183 0.97 -12.32 -2.29
CA ILE A 183 -0.15 -11.42 -2.01
C ILE A 183 -0.56 -10.74 -3.31
N ILE A 184 -1.78 -10.97 -3.79
CA ILE A 184 -2.31 -10.25 -4.97
C ILE A 184 -2.63 -8.81 -4.57
N HIS A 185 -2.31 -7.83 -5.41
CA HIS A 185 -2.66 -6.43 -5.17
C HIS A 185 -3.56 -5.88 -6.26
N TRP A 186 -4.82 -5.65 -5.92
CA TRP A 186 -5.77 -4.92 -6.76
C TRP A 186 -5.79 -3.44 -6.40
N LEU A 187 -5.05 -2.64 -7.19
CA LEU A 187 -5.02 -1.19 -7.07
C LEU A 187 -6.04 -0.55 -8.01
N GLY A 188 -6.98 0.21 -7.48
CA GLY A 188 -8.00 0.84 -8.32
C GLY A 188 -7.56 2.16 -8.98
N ALA A 189 -8.35 2.60 -9.96
CA ALA A 189 -8.06 3.77 -10.80
C ALA A 189 -7.97 5.14 -10.08
N MET A 190 -8.54 5.26 -8.87
CA MET A 190 -8.43 6.48 -8.06
C MET A 190 -7.00 6.74 -7.56
N PHE A 191 -6.20 5.66 -7.43
CA PHE A 191 -4.79 5.73 -7.07
C PHE A 191 -3.92 5.80 -8.32
N ASP A 192 -4.29 5.05 -9.36
CA ASP A 192 -3.55 4.98 -10.61
C ASP A 192 -4.50 4.90 -11.82
N PRO A 193 -4.78 6.02 -12.50
CA PRO A 193 -5.71 6.05 -13.62
C PRO A 193 -5.34 5.11 -14.78
N ALA A 194 -4.06 4.73 -14.91
CA ALA A 194 -3.60 3.80 -15.95
C ALA A 194 -4.03 2.35 -15.69
N LEU A 195 -4.60 2.06 -14.51
CA LEU A 195 -5.19 0.76 -14.16
C LEU A 195 -6.72 0.75 -14.31
N ALA A 196 -7.32 1.73 -15.00
CA ALA A 196 -8.74 1.71 -15.27
C ALA A 196 -9.15 0.46 -16.06
N GLY A 197 -10.19 -0.25 -15.58
CA GLY A 197 -10.67 -1.47 -16.22
C GLY A 197 -9.81 -2.71 -15.93
N TYR A 198 -8.95 -2.67 -14.89
CA TYR A 198 -8.18 -3.83 -14.46
C TYR A 198 -9.08 -5.05 -14.24
N TRP A 199 -8.62 -6.22 -14.66
CA TRP A 199 -9.39 -7.48 -14.82
C TRP A 199 -10.31 -7.55 -16.06
N GLY A 200 -10.11 -6.66 -17.04
CA GLY A 200 -10.72 -6.78 -18.37
C GLY A 200 -12.09 -6.12 -18.51
N THR A 201 -12.54 -5.36 -17.51
CA THR A 201 -13.83 -4.68 -17.53
C THR A 201 -13.87 -3.47 -16.61
N HIS A 202 -14.64 -2.44 -16.99
CA HIS A 202 -14.93 -1.29 -16.14
C HIS A 202 -16.04 -1.56 -15.12
N ASN A 203 -16.80 -2.65 -15.26
CA ASN A 203 -17.75 -3.08 -14.26
C ASN A 203 -17.01 -3.81 -13.13
N ILE A 204 -16.92 -3.17 -11.97
CA ILE A 204 -16.17 -3.69 -10.82
C ILE A 204 -16.72 -5.03 -10.32
N ASP A 205 -18.02 -5.28 -10.42
CA ASP A 205 -18.59 -6.55 -9.95
C ASP A 205 -18.15 -7.71 -10.86
N ALA A 206 -18.13 -7.49 -12.18
CA ALA A 206 -17.58 -8.45 -13.15
C ALA A 206 -16.04 -8.59 -13.05
N ALA A 207 -15.34 -7.50 -12.73
CA ALA A 207 -13.90 -7.54 -12.43
C ALA A 207 -13.61 -8.37 -11.18
N MET A 208 -14.48 -8.28 -10.17
CA MET A 208 -14.38 -9.07 -8.94
C MET A 208 -14.61 -10.55 -9.21
N GLU A 209 -15.58 -10.92 -10.06
CA GLU A 209 -15.77 -12.30 -10.51
C GLU A 209 -14.50 -12.85 -11.19
N SER A 210 -13.92 -12.07 -12.11
CA SER A 210 -12.69 -12.45 -12.82
C SER A 210 -11.50 -12.61 -11.87
N CYS A 211 -11.36 -11.71 -10.90
CA CYS A 211 -10.33 -11.78 -9.88
C CYS A 211 -10.53 -13.02 -8.98
N LEU A 212 -11.75 -13.27 -8.48
CA LEU A 212 -12.07 -14.42 -7.65
C LEU A 212 -11.78 -15.74 -8.36
N ALA A 213 -12.06 -15.85 -9.67
CA ALA A 213 -11.72 -17.03 -10.45
C ALA A 213 -10.21 -17.35 -10.44
N ILE A 214 -9.35 -16.32 -10.50
CA ILE A 214 -7.88 -16.49 -10.38
C ILE A 214 -7.52 -16.94 -8.95
N LEU A 215 -8.13 -16.32 -7.93
CA LEU A 215 -7.87 -16.66 -6.53
C LEU A 215 -8.26 -18.12 -6.22
N GLU A 216 -9.41 -18.58 -6.73
CA GLU A 216 -9.89 -19.96 -6.57
C GLU A 216 -8.95 -20.97 -7.24
N ARG A 217 -8.58 -20.72 -8.51
CA ARG A 217 -7.69 -21.59 -9.29
C ARG A 217 -6.31 -21.75 -8.65
N HIS A 218 -5.79 -20.69 -8.03
CA HIS A 218 -4.44 -20.64 -7.47
C HIS A 218 -4.40 -20.49 -5.96
N ALA A 219 -5.46 -20.90 -5.23
CA ALA A 219 -5.58 -20.65 -3.79
C ALA A 219 -4.35 -21.11 -2.97
N LYS A 220 -3.70 -22.22 -3.35
CA LYS A 220 -2.48 -22.73 -2.67
C LYS A 220 -1.23 -21.88 -2.91
N LYS A 221 -1.23 -21.05 -3.96
CA LYS A 221 -0.14 -20.14 -4.36
C LYS A 221 -0.40 -18.71 -3.92
N ILE A 222 -1.52 -18.45 -3.22
CA ILE A 222 -1.93 -17.12 -2.82
C ILE A 222 -2.11 -17.09 -1.31
N ASP A 223 -1.30 -16.28 -0.65
CA ASP A 223 -1.45 -15.99 0.77
C ASP A 223 -2.71 -15.15 1.04
N GLY A 224 -2.95 -14.15 0.18
CA GLY A 224 -4.11 -13.27 0.26
C GLY A 224 -4.20 -12.27 -0.88
N ILE A 225 -5.20 -11.41 -0.80
CA ILE A 225 -5.42 -10.29 -1.70
C ILE A 225 -5.55 -8.98 -0.92
N LYS A 226 -4.81 -7.96 -1.36
CA LYS A 226 -5.00 -6.57 -0.96
C LYS A 226 -5.86 -5.86 -1.99
N ILE A 227 -6.94 -5.23 -1.55
CA ILE A 227 -7.80 -4.40 -2.41
C ILE A 227 -7.77 -2.93 -1.99
N SER A 228 -7.54 -2.05 -2.96
CA SER A 228 -7.48 -0.60 -2.77
C SER A 228 -8.49 0.07 -3.68
N LEU A 229 -9.78 -0.17 -3.37
CA LEU A 229 -10.94 0.37 -4.07
C LEU A 229 -11.68 1.46 -3.28
N LEU A 230 -11.33 1.66 -2.00
CA LEU A 230 -11.96 2.63 -1.08
C LEU A 230 -13.48 2.43 -0.93
N ASP A 231 -13.92 1.17 -0.98
CA ASP A 231 -15.30 0.73 -0.86
C ASP A 231 -15.39 -0.45 0.13
N ALA A 232 -15.74 -0.12 1.36
CA ALA A 232 -15.83 -1.08 2.46
C ALA A 232 -16.89 -2.16 2.25
N GLU A 233 -18.02 -1.84 1.60
CA GLU A 233 -19.08 -2.81 1.36
C GLU A 233 -18.63 -3.87 0.35
N ARG A 234 -17.94 -3.43 -0.70
CA ARG A 234 -17.35 -4.34 -1.69
C ARG A 234 -16.23 -5.19 -1.11
N GLU A 235 -15.38 -4.62 -0.24
CA GLU A 235 -14.39 -5.42 0.47
C GLU A 235 -15.04 -6.53 1.31
N VAL A 236 -16.07 -6.18 2.08
CA VAL A 236 -16.79 -7.14 2.91
C VAL A 236 -17.50 -8.21 2.06
N ALA A 237 -18.04 -7.84 0.90
CA ALA A 237 -18.63 -8.78 -0.05
C ALA A 237 -17.58 -9.75 -0.60
N MET A 238 -16.46 -9.25 -1.13
CA MET A 238 -15.37 -10.06 -1.68
C MET A 238 -14.76 -10.99 -0.62
N ARG A 239 -14.53 -10.48 0.60
CA ARG A 239 -13.99 -11.26 1.73
C ARG A 239 -14.79 -12.53 2.00
N ARG A 240 -16.12 -12.48 1.84
CA ARG A 240 -17.01 -13.64 2.08
C ARG A 240 -16.95 -14.69 0.97
N LEU A 241 -16.40 -14.33 -0.17
CA LEU A 241 -16.26 -15.18 -1.35
C LEU A 241 -14.82 -15.72 -1.49
N LEU A 242 -13.89 -15.32 -0.62
CA LEU A 242 -12.50 -15.77 -0.72
C LEU A 242 -12.40 -17.29 -0.50
N PRO A 243 -11.54 -17.98 -1.27
CA PRO A 243 -11.23 -19.38 -1.04
C PRO A 243 -10.66 -19.60 0.37
N GLU A 244 -10.84 -20.80 0.90
CA GLU A 244 -10.27 -21.19 2.18
C GLU A 244 -8.74 -20.97 2.19
N GLY A 245 -8.24 -20.32 3.24
CA GLY A 245 -6.81 -20.03 3.41
C GLY A 245 -6.33 -18.72 2.75
N VAL A 246 -7.09 -18.17 1.80
CA VAL A 246 -6.80 -16.88 1.15
C VAL A 246 -7.27 -15.74 2.05
N LYS A 247 -6.33 -14.84 2.41
CA LYS A 247 -6.59 -13.74 3.34
C LYS A 247 -7.11 -12.51 2.61
N MET A 248 -8.10 -11.82 3.17
CA MET A 248 -8.38 -10.43 2.79
C MET A 248 -7.40 -9.52 3.52
N TYR A 249 -6.78 -8.60 2.78
CA TYR A 249 -5.95 -7.52 3.27
C TYR A 249 -6.59 -6.17 2.91
N THR A 250 -7.11 -5.45 3.91
CA THR A 250 -7.72 -4.12 3.66
C THR A 250 -6.69 -3.15 3.10
N GLY A 251 -6.95 -2.58 1.93
CA GLY A 251 -6.24 -1.41 1.40
C GLY A 251 -7.09 -0.15 1.45
N ASP A 252 -8.18 -0.15 2.22
CA ASP A 252 -9.08 0.97 2.43
C ASP A 252 -8.61 1.83 3.62
N ASP A 253 -7.92 2.93 3.30
CA ASP A 253 -7.39 3.87 4.28
C ASP A 253 -8.47 4.70 4.99
N PHE A 254 -9.73 4.69 4.51
CA PHE A 254 -10.85 5.38 5.16
C PHE A 254 -11.56 4.50 6.18
N ASN A 255 -11.67 3.21 5.90
CA ASN A 255 -12.52 2.28 6.65
C ASN A 255 -11.73 1.17 7.36
N TYR A 256 -10.39 1.18 7.30
CA TYR A 256 -9.53 0.13 7.87
C TYR A 256 -9.90 -0.26 9.31
N ALA A 257 -10.22 0.71 10.19
CA ALA A 257 -10.58 0.42 11.57
C ALA A 257 -11.78 -0.53 11.68
N ASP A 258 -12.89 -0.20 11.02
CA ASP A 258 -14.12 -1.02 11.03
C ASP A 258 -13.90 -2.36 10.32
N LEU A 259 -13.17 -2.35 9.19
CA LEU A 259 -12.86 -3.56 8.41
C LEU A 259 -11.99 -4.55 9.19
N MET A 260 -11.05 -4.07 10.02
CA MET A 260 -10.21 -4.89 10.89
C MET A 260 -10.94 -5.51 12.07
N LEU A 261 -11.87 -4.76 12.68
CA LEU A 261 -12.73 -5.27 13.75
C LEU A 261 -13.50 -6.51 13.24
N GLY A 262 -13.92 -6.45 11.98
CA GLY A 262 -14.68 -7.52 11.32
C GLY A 262 -16.17 -7.42 11.62
N ASP A 263 -16.94 -8.37 11.08
CA ASP A 263 -18.37 -8.49 11.31
C ASP A 263 -18.70 -9.77 12.11
N SER A 264 -19.95 -9.89 12.55
CA SER A 264 -20.43 -11.03 13.34
C SER A 264 -20.43 -12.37 12.59
N ARG A 265 -20.08 -12.40 11.30
CA ARG A 265 -20.03 -13.62 10.48
C ARG A 265 -18.68 -14.33 10.51
N GLY A 266 -17.72 -13.86 11.30
CA GLY A 266 -16.59 -14.67 11.77
C GLY A 266 -15.46 -14.92 10.77
N ILE A 267 -15.52 -14.40 9.54
CA ILE A 267 -14.36 -14.42 8.62
C ILE A 267 -13.45 -13.26 8.99
N ALA A 268 -12.42 -13.54 9.79
CA ALA A 268 -11.46 -12.52 10.24
C ALA A 268 -10.65 -11.96 9.06
N THR A 269 -10.84 -10.68 8.74
CA THR A 269 -9.90 -9.91 7.88
C THR A 269 -8.53 -9.90 8.53
N ARG A 270 -7.47 -10.13 7.75
CA ARG A 270 -6.11 -9.79 8.18
C ARG A 270 -5.79 -8.39 7.64
N CYS A 271 -5.04 -7.60 8.38
CA CYS A 271 -4.92 -6.18 8.06
C CYS A 271 -3.73 -5.90 7.14
N TRP A 272 -3.91 -4.99 6.21
CA TRP A 272 -2.84 -4.08 5.83
C TRP A 272 -3.21 -2.70 6.35
N VAL A 273 -2.29 -2.07 7.07
CA VAL A 273 -2.45 -0.68 7.46
C VAL A 273 -1.52 0.09 6.54
N SER A 274 -2.03 0.85 5.59
CA SER A 274 -1.15 1.85 4.97
C SER A 274 -0.86 2.91 6.04
N LEU A 275 0.25 2.76 6.78
CA LEU A 275 0.73 3.78 7.68
C LEU A 275 1.47 4.83 6.85
N MET A 276 0.67 5.68 6.21
CA MET A 276 1.13 6.92 5.61
C MET A 276 1.65 7.84 6.72
N PRO A 277 2.80 8.54 6.52
CA PRO A 277 3.36 9.42 7.54
C PRO A 277 2.61 10.76 7.73
N SER A 278 1.48 11.00 7.08
CA SER A 278 0.88 12.34 7.00
C SER A 278 -0.38 12.52 7.84
N ARG A 279 -0.31 12.20 9.14
CA ARG A 279 -0.99 12.91 10.26
C ARG A 279 -0.91 12.07 11.54
N PRO A 280 -0.81 12.70 12.74
CA PRO A 280 -1.06 11.98 13.98
C PRO A 280 -2.46 11.36 13.89
N PRO A 281 -2.62 10.04 14.04
CA PRO A 281 -3.93 9.45 13.95
C PRO A 281 -4.71 9.96 15.17
N ARG A 282 -5.83 10.65 14.92
CA ARG A 282 -6.85 10.94 15.94
C ARG A 282 -7.65 9.68 16.33
N GLN A 283 -7.28 8.54 15.75
CA GLN A 283 -7.70 7.19 16.11
C GLN A 283 -6.50 6.42 16.69
N PRO A 284 -6.72 5.44 17.58
CA PRO A 284 -5.61 4.67 18.16
C PRO A 284 -4.78 3.98 17.07
N PRO A 285 -3.44 3.88 17.23
CA PRO A 285 -2.58 3.15 16.30
C PRO A 285 -3.06 1.72 16.22
N CYS A 286 -2.87 1.14 15.04
CA CYS A 286 -3.44 -0.14 14.70
C CYS A 286 -3.08 -1.27 15.69
N ASN A 287 -1.92 -1.22 16.33
CA ASN A 287 -1.54 -2.22 17.32
C ASN A 287 -2.34 -2.08 18.64
N ASN A 288 -2.64 -0.84 19.07
CA ASN A 288 -3.48 -0.62 20.25
C ASN A 288 -4.95 -0.94 19.97
N SER A 289 -5.48 -0.68 18.77
CA SER A 289 -6.83 -1.16 18.40
C SER A 289 -6.85 -2.69 18.31
N MET A 290 -5.81 -3.32 17.74
CA MET A 290 -5.69 -4.79 17.67
C MET A 290 -5.60 -5.46 19.05
N GLN A 291 -4.96 -4.86 20.05
CA GLN A 291 -4.96 -5.38 21.43
C GLN A 291 -6.24 -5.02 22.20
N ALA A 292 -6.79 -3.82 21.96
CA ALA A 292 -8.05 -3.39 22.55
C ALA A 292 -9.26 -4.18 22.00
N THR A 293 -9.18 -4.83 20.84
CA THR A 293 -10.27 -5.73 20.37
C THR A 293 -10.51 -6.96 21.26
N SER A 294 -9.65 -7.22 22.26
CA SER A 294 -9.97 -8.17 23.34
C SER A 294 -10.95 -7.61 24.39
N ARG A 295 -11.25 -6.31 24.35
CA ARG A 295 -12.14 -5.59 25.27
C ARG A 295 -13.04 -4.63 24.47
N ASN A 296 -14.31 -4.98 24.31
CA ASN A 296 -15.37 -4.18 23.66
C ASN A 296 -15.31 -2.66 23.99
N THR A 297 -14.58 -1.86 23.21
CA THR A 297 -14.66 -0.40 23.26
C THR A 297 -14.57 0.20 21.87
N THR A 298 -15.65 0.86 21.46
CA THR A 298 -15.83 1.52 20.16
C THR A 298 -15.52 3.02 20.27
N PRO A 299 -14.69 3.62 19.40
CA PRO A 299 -14.67 5.06 19.21
C PRO A 299 -15.32 5.45 17.87
N SER A 300 -16.36 6.27 17.94
CA SER A 300 -16.98 6.97 16.81
C SER A 300 -16.23 8.26 16.51
N SER A 301 -15.86 8.50 15.24
CA SER A 301 -15.85 9.84 14.62
C SER A 301 -15.46 9.78 13.13
N ARG A 302 -16.36 10.27 12.26
CA ARG A 302 -16.12 10.52 10.82
C ARG A 302 -15.97 12.02 10.58
N LEU A 303 -14.98 12.43 9.79
CA LEU A 303 -14.89 13.74 9.12
C LEU A 303 -14.33 13.58 7.69
N PRO A 304 -14.72 14.46 6.75
CA PRO A 304 -14.62 14.19 5.32
C PRO A 304 -13.24 14.51 4.73
N PHE A 305 -12.69 13.56 3.98
CA PHE A 305 -11.54 13.78 3.09
C PHE A 305 -12.03 14.34 1.74
N ARG A 306 -11.37 15.38 1.21
CA ARG A 306 -11.71 15.98 -0.09
C ARG A 306 -10.74 15.55 -1.22
N SER A 307 -11.37 14.92 -2.23
CA SER A 307 -11.30 15.02 -3.69
C SER A 307 -10.11 14.57 -4.57
N ARG A 308 -8.89 14.28 -4.12
CA ARG A 308 -7.88 13.63 -5.03
C ARG A 308 -6.93 12.67 -4.33
N ALA A 309 -7.19 11.37 -4.47
CA ALA A 309 -6.36 10.31 -3.87
C ALA A 309 -4.91 10.25 -4.42
N ILE A 310 -4.66 10.76 -5.63
CA ILE A 310 -3.32 10.84 -6.21
C ILE A 310 -2.37 11.75 -5.39
N SER A 311 -2.90 12.76 -4.70
CA SER A 311 -2.10 13.71 -3.91
C SER A 311 -1.65 13.21 -2.53
N PHE A 312 -2.02 12.01 -2.09
CA PHE A 312 -1.62 11.49 -0.77
C PHE A 312 -0.09 11.37 -0.60
N LYS A 313 0.65 11.20 -1.70
CA LYS A 313 2.12 11.04 -1.73
C LYS A 313 2.86 12.38 -1.85
N LEU A 314 2.15 13.40 -2.31
CA LEU A 314 2.65 14.76 -2.52
C LEU A 314 1.91 15.67 -1.54
N GLN A 315 2.36 15.71 -0.29
CA GLN A 315 2.22 16.91 0.53
C GLN A 315 3.56 17.66 0.58
N PRO A 316 3.98 18.31 -0.52
CA PRO A 316 4.85 19.46 -0.38
C PRO A 316 4.06 20.53 0.37
N ILE A 317 4.70 21.18 1.34
CA ILE A 317 4.26 22.47 1.86
C ILE A 317 4.44 23.47 0.70
N THR A 318 3.47 23.52 -0.21
CA THR A 318 3.47 24.53 -1.27
C THR A 318 2.87 25.80 -0.70
N ILE A 319 3.70 26.65 -0.12
CA ILE A 319 3.36 28.06 0.09
C ILE A 319 3.38 28.69 -1.31
N ARG A 320 2.20 28.85 -1.92
CA ARG A 320 2.06 29.78 -3.06
C ARG A 320 2.22 31.20 -2.51
N LEU A 321 3.42 31.75 -2.60
CA LEU A 321 3.60 33.19 -2.53
C LEU A 321 3.02 33.77 -3.82
N GLY A 322 1.78 34.26 -3.74
CA GLY A 322 1.20 35.08 -4.79
C GLY A 322 1.95 36.41 -4.84
N SER A 323 2.80 36.59 -5.84
CA SER A 323 3.31 37.91 -6.21
C SER A 323 2.33 38.56 -7.17
N SER A 324 1.52 39.50 -6.69
CA SER A 324 0.83 40.47 -7.55
C SER A 324 0.37 41.68 -6.70
N SER A 325 1.07 42.80 -6.81
CA SER A 325 0.46 44.08 -7.25
C SER A 325 1.49 45.21 -7.34
N TRP A 326 1.83 45.55 -8.59
CA TRP A 326 1.84 46.88 -9.20
C TRP A 326 2.12 48.17 -8.36
N LEU A 327 3.05 48.96 -8.95
CA LEU A 327 3.17 50.43 -9.01
C LEU A 327 3.78 51.17 -7.81
N THR A 328 5.07 51.50 -7.92
CA THR A 328 5.59 52.82 -8.37
C THR A 328 7.01 52.68 -8.89
#